data_AF-A0A834WEM0-F1
#
_entry.id   AF-A0A834WEM0-F1
#
_cell.length_a   1.000
_cell.length_b   1.000
_cell.length_c   1.000
_cell.angle_alpha   90.00
_cell.angle_beta   90.00
_cell.angle_gamma   90.00
#
_symmetry.space_group_name_H-M   'P 1'
#
loop_
_entity.id
_entity.type
_entity.pdbx_description
1 polymer ?
#
loop_
_entity_poly.entity_id
_entity_poly.type
_entity_poly.pdbx_seq_one_letter_code
_entity_poly.pdbx_strand_id
1 'polypeptide(L)'
;MDRPNPNRSRPGGGREDCWSEGATETLIEAWGDRYIQLHRGNLRQKDWNDVANAVNARQGGVKSRKTDVQCKYRIDTLKKKYKVEKNKPPPSKWVFYHRLDYLVGGSVLTDKDKSTTLTSNVKPSKPKLSASPMIGPAPALYSGASSRLDSGGGSVESSLGEDDDEDDVGFDGRTVRKQRLETVDFSEGAAFRELARAILKFGEIYERIESSKQQQMMELEKQRLEFTKDLEFQRMNMFMDTQLEVERMKRPKYANTSS
;
A
#
# COMPACT_ATOMS: atom_id res chain seq x y z
N MET A 1 53.94 -21.63 -48.92
CA MET A 1 52.69 -22.43 -48.82
C MET A 1 52.25 -22.34 -47.38
N ASP A 2 51.46 -21.32 -47.11
CA ASP A 2 51.33 -20.79 -45.76
C ASP A 2 50.03 -21.31 -45.14
N ARG A 3 50.16 -22.04 -44.03
CA ARG A 3 49.01 -22.48 -43.24
C ARG A 3 48.61 -21.34 -42.30
N PRO A 4 47.40 -20.78 -42.39
CA PRO A 4 46.96 -19.76 -41.44
C PRO A 4 46.80 -20.37 -40.04
N ASN A 5 47.46 -19.76 -39.06
CA ASN A 5 47.32 -20.09 -37.64
C ASN A 5 45.88 -19.73 -37.17
N PRO A 6 45.11 -20.66 -36.57
CA PRO A 6 43.72 -20.40 -36.16
C PRO A 6 43.60 -19.43 -34.97
N ASN A 7 44.68 -19.12 -34.26
CA ASN A 7 44.65 -18.30 -33.05
C ASN A 7 44.62 -16.78 -33.38
N ARG A 8 43.55 -16.33 -34.05
CA ARG A 8 43.36 -14.92 -34.40
C ARG A 8 42.87 -14.14 -33.17
N SER A 9 43.76 -13.35 -32.57
CA SER A 9 43.50 -12.58 -31.35
C SER A 9 42.21 -11.77 -31.40
N ARG A 10 41.21 -12.29 -30.67
CA ARG A 10 39.94 -11.69 -30.26
C ARG A 10 39.98 -10.16 -30.19
N PRO A 11 39.31 -9.44 -31.11
CA PRO A 11 39.07 -8.01 -30.94
C PRO A 11 38.32 -7.73 -29.64
N GLY A 12 38.67 -6.63 -28.97
CA GLY A 12 37.76 -6.00 -28.02
C GLY A 12 36.51 -5.47 -28.75
N GLY A 13 35.47 -5.07 -28.07
CA GLY A 13 35.34 -4.86 -26.63
C GLY A 13 33.94 -4.35 -26.29
N GLY A 14 32.96 -4.80 -27.07
CA GLY A 14 31.58 -4.35 -27.03
C GLY A 14 30.72 -5.44 -27.64
N ARG A 15 30.12 -6.27 -26.79
CA ARG A 15 28.93 -6.99 -27.21
C ARG A 15 27.90 -5.88 -27.47
N GLU A 16 27.45 -5.71 -28.70
CA GLU A 16 26.29 -4.86 -28.98
C GLU A 16 25.19 -5.26 -28.00
N ASP A 17 24.82 -4.34 -27.12
CA ASP A 17 23.80 -4.61 -26.12
C ASP A 17 22.54 -5.04 -26.90
N CYS A 18 21.98 -6.23 -26.62
CA CYS A 18 20.93 -6.84 -27.45
C CYS A 18 19.65 -5.97 -27.54
N TRP A 19 19.64 -4.93 -26.72
CA TRP A 19 18.84 -3.72 -26.70
C TRP A 19 19.60 -2.55 -27.36
N SER A 20 19.33 -2.29 -28.65
CA SER A 20 19.76 -1.04 -29.29
C SER A 20 19.19 0.18 -28.55
N GLU A 21 19.83 1.34 -28.70
CA GLU A 21 19.45 2.58 -27.99
C GLU A 21 17.98 2.95 -28.21
N GLY A 22 17.55 3.07 -29.47
CA GLY A 22 16.14 3.33 -29.83
C GLY A 22 15.15 2.21 -29.43
N ALA A 23 15.61 0.98 -29.23
CA ALA A 23 14.76 -0.09 -28.67
C ALA A 23 14.67 -0.01 -27.14
N THR A 24 15.68 0.55 -26.48
CA THR A 24 15.66 0.89 -25.05
C THR A 24 14.80 2.13 -24.79
N GLU A 25 14.86 3.12 -25.68
CA GLU A 25 14.00 4.32 -25.68
C GLU A 25 12.51 3.95 -25.75
N THR A 26 12.08 3.26 -26.83
CA THR A 26 10.67 2.87 -26.99
C THR A 26 10.22 1.84 -25.94
N LEU A 27 11.14 1.07 -25.34
CA LEU A 27 10.83 0.29 -24.14
C LEU A 27 10.47 1.21 -22.96
N ILE A 28 11.26 2.24 -22.68
CA ILE A 28 10.99 3.18 -21.57
C ILE A 28 9.71 3.97 -21.81
N GLU A 29 9.42 4.34 -23.06
CA GLU A 29 8.22 5.03 -23.51
C GLU A 29 6.96 4.16 -23.33
N ALA A 30 6.88 3.02 -24.03
CA ALA A 30 5.71 2.14 -23.95
C ALA A 30 5.47 1.59 -22.53
N TRP A 31 6.55 1.29 -21.78
CA TRP A 31 6.45 0.96 -20.36
C TRP A 31 5.97 2.15 -19.53
N GLY A 32 6.52 3.35 -19.78
CA GLY A 32 6.23 4.58 -19.06
C GLY A 32 4.77 5.02 -19.17
N ASP A 33 4.20 4.93 -20.38
CA ASP A 33 2.80 5.28 -20.63
C ASP A 33 1.86 4.32 -19.89
N ARG A 34 2.10 3.00 -19.97
CA ARG A 34 1.37 1.99 -19.19
C ARG A 34 1.57 2.18 -17.68
N TYR A 35 2.78 2.56 -17.25
CA TYR A 35 3.10 2.81 -15.85
C TYR A 35 2.37 4.04 -15.30
N ILE A 36 2.23 5.12 -16.07
CA ILE A 36 1.43 6.30 -15.71
C ILE A 36 -0.08 5.96 -15.71
N GLN A 37 -0.57 5.27 -16.75
CA GLN A 37 -1.98 4.84 -16.85
C GLN A 37 -2.43 3.97 -15.67
N LEU A 38 -1.52 3.19 -15.09
CA LEU A 38 -1.75 2.38 -13.88
C LEU A 38 -1.39 3.12 -12.58
N HIS A 39 -1.36 4.46 -12.57
CA HIS A 39 -1.00 5.33 -11.43
C HIS A 39 0.32 4.93 -10.73
N ARG A 40 1.37 4.65 -11.52
CA ARG A 40 2.67 4.10 -11.08
C ARG A 40 2.61 2.71 -10.42
N GLY A 41 1.55 1.96 -10.68
CA GLY A 41 1.33 0.58 -10.23
C GLY A 41 2.12 -0.49 -10.99
N ASN A 42 1.79 -1.76 -10.72
CA ASN A 42 2.45 -2.92 -11.34
C ASN A 42 1.74 -3.36 -12.63
N LEU A 43 2.46 -3.35 -13.75
CA LEU A 43 2.00 -3.92 -15.02
C LEU A 43 1.76 -5.43 -14.91
N ARG A 44 0.63 -5.89 -15.46
CA ARG A 44 0.23 -7.30 -15.62
C ARG A 44 0.83 -7.88 -16.90
N GLN A 45 0.70 -9.20 -17.09
CA GLN A 45 1.27 -9.90 -18.25
C GLN A 45 0.74 -9.38 -19.60
N LYS A 46 -0.52 -8.96 -19.69
CA LYS A 46 -1.06 -8.30 -20.90
C LYS A 46 -0.28 -7.02 -21.22
N ASP A 47 -0.12 -6.15 -20.23
CA ASP A 47 0.55 -4.86 -20.40
C ASP A 47 2.03 -5.04 -20.78
N TRP A 48 2.72 -6.05 -20.23
CA TRP A 48 4.08 -6.39 -20.65
C TRP A 48 4.16 -6.98 -22.08
N ASN A 49 3.13 -7.71 -22.53
CA ASN A 49 3.05 -8.16 -23.93
C ASN A 49 2.79 -6.99 -24.89
N ASP A 50 1.93 -6.02 -24.53
CA ASP A 50 1.74 -4.79 -25.31
C ASP A 50 3.05 -4.01 -25.45
N VAL A 51 3.80 -3.83 -24.35
CA VAL A 51 5.13 -3.20 -24.34
C VAL A 51 6.12 -3.96 -25.22
N ALA A 52 6.16 -5.29 -25.13
CA ALA A 52 7.02 -6.11 -25.98
C ALA A 52 6.63 -6.00 -27.46
N ASN A 53 5.34 -5.91 -27.79
CA ASN A 53 4.87 -5.71 -29.16
C ASN A 53 5.30 -4.35 -29.72
N ALA A 54 5.20 -3.26 -28.95
CA ALA A 54 5.67 -1.93 -29.35
C ALA A 54 7.18 -1.90 -29.64
N VAL A 55 7.99 -2.48 -28.74
CA VAL A 55 9.45 -2.63 -28.93
C VAL A 55 9.77 -3.45 -30.20
N ASN A 56 9.06 -4.56 -30.41
CA ASN A 56 9.28 -5.43 -31.56
C ASN A 56 8.89 -4.79 -32.90
N ALA A 57 7.82 -3.99 -32.94
CA ALA A 57 7.39 -3.28 -34.14
C ALA A 57 8.47 -2.32 -34.66
N ARG A 58 9.09 -1.54 -33.76
CA ARG A 58 10.21 -0.64 -34.09
C ARG A 58 11.50 -1.37 -34.48
N GLN A 59 11.66 -2.65 -34.13
CA GLN A 59 12.91 -3.40 -34.33
C GLN A 59 12.98 -4.15 -35.69
N GLY A 60 11.96 -4.03 -36.54
CA GLY A 60 12.06 -4.23 -38.00
C GLY A 60 12.45 -5.63 -38.48
N GLY A 61 12.26 -6.68 -37.66
CA GLY A 61 12.55 -8.07 -38.00
C GLY A 61 14.03 -8.48 -38.05
N VAL A 62 14.96 -7.52 -38.19
CA VAL A 62 16.42 -7.77 -38.32
C VAL A 62 17.07 -8.30 -37.03
N LYS A 63 16.45 -8.11 -35.86
CA LYS A 63 16.93 -8.65 -34.57
C LYS A 63 15.87 -9.52 -33.90
N SER A 64 16.31 -10.49 -33.09
CA SER A 64 15.43 -11.44 -32.39
C SER A 64 14.40 -10.74 -31.52
N ARG A 65 13.13 -11.15 -31.66
CA ARG A 65 11.98 -10.56 -30.96
C ARG A 65 12.18 -10.63 -29.44
N LYS A 66 11.89 -9.52 -28.76
CA LYS A 66 11.94 -9.41 -27.30
C LYS A 66 10.66 -9.97 -26.69
N THR A 67 10.80 -10.69 -25.57
CA THR A 67 9.65 -11.16 -24.78
C THR A 67 9.26 -10.14 -23.72
N ASP A 68 8.06 -10.28 -23.18
CA ASP A 68 7.54 -9.58 -22.00
C ASP A 68 8.52 -9.65 -20.81
N VAL A 69 9.07 -10.83 -20.50
CA VAL A 69 10.04 -11.06 -19.43
C VAL A 69 11.36 -10.32 -19.69
N GLN A 70 11.84 -10.29 -20.95
CA GLN A 70 13.05 -9.56 -21.31
C GLN A 70 12.84 -8.03 -21.20
N CYS A 71 11.68 -7.53 -21.62
CA CYS A 71 11.30 -6.12 -21.46
C CYS A 71 11.31 -5.72 -19.99
N LYS A 72 10.68 -6.53 -19.12
CA LYS A 72 10.65 -6.34 -17.67
C LYS A 72 12.05 -6.32 -17.06
N TYR A 73 12.90 -7.31 -17.36
CA TYR A 73 14.27 -7.35 -16.84
C TYR A 73 15.11 -6.13 -17.28
N ARG A 74 14.92 -5.66 -18.52
CA ARG A 74 15.59 -4.45 -19.02
C ARG A 74 15.10 -3.21 -18.27
N ILE A 75 13.78 -3.04 -18.05
CA ILE A 75 13.22 -1.97 -17.21
C ILE A 75 13.79 -2.02 -15.78
N ASP A 76 13.84 -3.18 -15.14
CA ASP A 76 14.41 -3.31 -13.78
C ASP A 76 15.89 -2.94 -13.74
N THR A 77 16.65 -3.27 -14.80
CA THR A 77 18.06 -2.87 -14.95
C THR A 77 18.22 -1.37 -15.14
N LEU A 78 17.36 -0.74 -15.96
CA LEU A 78 17.34 0.70 -16.19
C LEU A 78 16.96 1.47 -14.91
N LYS A 79 15.96 0.99 -14.16
CA LYS A 79 15.55 1.56 -12.86
C LYS A 79 16.64 1.43 -11.80
N LYS A 80 17.43 0.35 -11.81
CA LYS A 80 18.65 0.22 -10.97
C LYS A 80 19.71 1.25 -11.38
N LYS A 81 20.01 1.38 -12.68
CA LYS A 81 21.00 2.37 -13.18
C LYS A 81 20.57 3.80 -12.84
N TYR A 82 19.31 4.15 -13.03
CA TYR A 82 18.74 5.44 -12.66
C TYR A 82 18.95 5.78 -11.17
N LYS A 83 18.75 4.83 -10.24
CA LYS A 83 19.02 5.06 -8.81
C LYS A 83 20.50 5.37 -8.51
N VAL A 84 21.43 4.73 -9.21
CA VAL A 84 22.87 5.03 -9.07
C VAL A 84 23.22 6.38 -9.72
N GLU A 85 22.57 6.71 -10.84
CA GLU A 85 22.79 7.96 -11.57
C GLU A 85 22.23 9.18 -10.82
N LYS A 86 21.09 9.05 -10.15
CA LYS A 86 20.44 10.12 -9.35
C LYS A 86 21.26 10.58 -8.14
N ASN A 87 22.19 9.73 -7.67
CA ASN A 87 23.09 10.05 -6.56
C ASN A 87 24.38 10.77 -7.00
N LYS A 88 24.51 11.11 -8.29
CA LYS A 88 25.66 11.85 -8.84
C LYS A 88 25.35 13.35 -8.90
N PRO A 89 26.37 14.24 -8.82
CA PRO A 89 26.16 15.66 -9.05
C PRO A 89 25.62 15.90 -10.48
N PRO A 90 24.65 16.82 -10.66
CA PRO A 90 24.11 17.16 -11.97
C PRO A 90 25.13 17.95 -12.82
N PRO A 91 24.99 17.95 -14.15
CA PRO A 91 24.03 17.20 -14.95
C PRO A 91 24.46 15.73 -15.16
N SER A 92 23.48 14.82 -15.22
CA SER A 92 23.77 13.43 -15.63
C SER A 92 24.19 13.38 -17.10
N LYS A 93 25.16 12.51 -17.40
CA LYS A 93 25.64 12.25 -18.76
C LYS A 93 24.93 11.07 -19.43
N TRP A 94 23.86 10.52 -18.81
CA TRP A 94 23.15 9.35 -19.34
C TRP A 94 21.83 9.74 -20.02
N VAL A 95 21.75 9.46 -21.33
CA VAL A 95 20.61 9.81 -22.21
C VAL A 95 19.22 9.47 -21.67
N PHE A 96 19.07 8.36 -20.93
CA PHE A 96 17.78 7.93 -20.39
C PHE A 96 17.45 8.50 -19.00
N TYR A 97 18.35 9.28 -18.39
CA TYR A 97 18.20 9.80 -17.03
C TYR A 97 16.91 10.63 -16.89
N HIS A 98 16.75 11.69 -17.68
CA HIS A 98 15.61 12.60 -17.57
C HIS A 98 14.26 11.92 -17.88
N ARG A 99 14.23 11.02 -18.86
CA ARG A 99 13.02 10.24 -19.20
C ARG A 99 12.61 9.32 -18.03
N LEU A 100 13.57 8.70 -17.35
CA LEU A 100 13.30 7.87 -16.16
C LEU A 100 13.00 8.68 -14.90
N ASP A 101 13.61 9.86 -14.73
CA ASP A 101 13.35 10.76 -13.59
C ASP A 101 11.93 11.32 -13.64
N TYR A 102 11.43 11.73 -14.82
CA TYR A 102 10.03 12.11 -15.00
C TYR A 102 9.04 10.99 -14.65
N LEU A 103 9.32 9.76 -15.10
CA LEU A 103 8.46 8.59 -14.86
C LEU A 103 8.48 8.13 -13.39
N VAL A 104 9.66 8.07 -12.77
CA VAL A 104 9.92 7.35 -11.50
C VAL A 104 10.32 8.26 -10.34
N GLY A 105 10.91 9.42 -10.61
CA GLY A 105 11.41 10.36 -9.60
C GLY A 105 10.33 11.14 -8.84
N GLY A 106 9.09 11.09 -9.32
CA GLY A 106 7.99 11.94 -8.86
C GLY A 106 7.89 13.18 -9.75
N SER A 107 6.67 13.51 -10.20
CA SER A 107 6.48 14.71 -11.02
C SER A 107 6.59 15.93 -10.12
N VAL A 108 7.59 16.78 -10.37
CA VAL A 108 7.69 18.13 -9.80
C VAL A 108 7.10 19.17 -10.77
N LEU A 109 6.27 18.74 -11.73
CA LEU A 109 5.65 19.61 -12.75
C LEU A 109 4.24 20.08 -12.38
N THR A 110 3.93 20.18 -11.08
CA THR A 110 2.84 21.01 -10.53
C THR A 110 3.21 21.50 -9.12
N ASP A 111 4.34 22.21 -8.98
CA ASP A 111 4.33 23.52 -8.32
C ASP A 111 5.72 24.18 -8.33
N LYS A 112 5.73 25.50 -8.48
CA LYS A 112 6.95 26.30 -8.55
C LYS A 112 7.17 27.04 -7.23
N ASP A 113 7.38 26.31 -6.13
CA ASP A 113 8.14 26.84 -4.98
C ASP A 113 8.49 25.83 -3.86
N LYS A 114 9.65 26.08 -3.25
CA LYS A 114 10.05 25.78 -1.85
C LYS A 114 10.21 24.33 -1.35
N SER A 115 11.51 23.97 -1.24
CA SER A 115 12.16 23.26 -0.11
C SER A 115 11.88 21.78 0.17
N THR A 116 12.89 20.97 -0.19
CA THR A 116 13.49 19.87 0.61
C THR A 116 13.05 19.75 2.08
N THR A 117 12.59 18.56 2.47
CA THR A 117 13.23 17.75 3.55
C THR A 117 12.86 16.26 3.46
N LEU A 118 13.88 15.47 3.75
CA LEU A 118 14.03 14.01 3.68
C LEU A 118 12.97 13.22 4.48
N THR A 119 12.59 12.04 3.99
CA THR A 119 11.90 11.00 4.78
C THR A 119 12.54 9.62 4.57
N SER A 120 12.63 8.84 5.65
CA SER A 120 13.28 7.52 5.68
C SER A 120 12.27 6.38 5.78
N ASN A 121 12.38 5.38 4.91
CA ASN A 121 11.46 4.23 4.88
C ASN A 121 11.82 3.17 5.94
N VAL A 122 11.04 3.10 7.01
CA VAL A 122 10.93 1.89 7.85
C VAL A 122 10.04 0.86 7.14
N LYS A 123 10.40 -0.42 7.19
CA LYS A 123 9.60 -1.53 6.65
C LYS A 123 8.75 -2.17 7.75
N PRO A 124 7.43 -2.39 7.57
CA PRO A 124 6.69 -3.35 8.38
C PRO A 124 7.03 -4.79 7.96
N SER A 125 7.32 -5.65 8.93
CA SER A 125 7.52 -7.10 8.76
C SER A 125 6.20 -7.87 8.86
N LYS A 126 6.16 -9.10 8.32
CA LYS A 126 5.01 -10.00 8.37
C LYS A 126 5.30 -11.25 9.22
N PRO A 127 4.37 -11.70 10.07
CA PRO A 127 4.36 -13.07 10.62
C PRO A 127 3.55 -14.07 9.77
N LYS A 128 3.53 -15.34 10.20
CA LYS A 128 2.78 -16.49 9.64
C LYS A 128 2.48 -17.53 10.75
N LEU A 129 1.62 -18.53 10.57
CA LEU A 129 0.88 -18.91 9.35
C LEU A 129 -0.62 -18.56 9.40
N SER A 130 -1.62 -19.39 9.72
CA SER A 130 -1.73 -20.85 9.96
C SER A 130 -3.07 -21.39 9.39
N ALA A 131 -3.34 -22.68 9.55
CA ALA A 131 -4.45 -23.40 8.93
C ALA A 131 -5.80 -23.33 9.68
N SER A 132 -6.89 -23.54 8.94
CA SER A 132 -8.26 -23.84 9.44
C SER A 132 -8.52 -25.36 9.40
N PRO A 133 -9.65 -25.90 9.93
CA PRO A 133 -10.95 -25.82 9.24
C PRO A 133 -12.18 -25.58 10.16
N MET A 134 -13.38 -25.57 9.55
CA MET A 134 -14.71 -25.31 10.16
C MET A 134 -15.34 -26.56 10.80
N ILE A 135 -16.32 -26.38 11.71
CA ILE A 135 -17.62 -27.14 11.84
C ILE A 135 -18.42 -26.69 13.09
N GLY A 136 -19.76 -26.57 12.99
CA GLY A 136 -20.72 -26.92 14.06
C GLY A 136 -21.07 -25.88 15.16
N PRO A 137 -22.36 -25.78 15.60
CA PRO A 137 -22.78 -24.88 16.70
C PRO A 137 -23.51 -25.54 17.90
N ALA A 138 -23.63 -24.76 19.00
CA ALA A 138 -24.65 -24.85 20.08
C ALA A 138 -24.44 -25.92 21.23
N PRO A 139 -25.26 -25.99 22.31
CA PRO A 139 -24.91 -25.26 23.54
C PRO A 139 -25.21 -25.93 24.94
N ALA A 140 -24.69 -25.29 26.00
CA ALA A 140 -25.22 -25.19 27.38
C ALA A 140 -25.11 -26.38 28.40
N LEU A 141 -25.39 -26.03 29.68
CA LEU A 141 -25.54 -26.85 30.91
C LEU A 141 -24.23 -27.40 31.54
N TYR A 142 -23.84 -27.11 32.80
CA TYR A 142 -24.46 -27.25 34.15
C TYR A 142 -24.13 -28.58 34.87
N SER A 143 -23.29 -28.56 35.92
CA SER A 143 -23.62 -28.85 37.34
C SER A 143 -22.37 -29.14 38.23
N GLY A 144 -22.55 -29.16 39.57
CA GLY A 144 -21.54 -29.48 40.61
C GLY A 144 -20.79 -28.26 41.16
N ALA A 145 -21.13 -27.58 42.27
CA ALA A 145 -21.56 -27.99 43.64
C ALA A 145 -20.39 -28.53 44.51
N SER A 146 -20.19 -28.16 45.79
CA SER A 146 -20.98 -27.34 46.74
C SER A 146 -20.14 -26.82 47.94
N SER A 147 -20.63 -25.77 48.65
CA SER A 147 -20.39 -25.40 50.09
C SER A 147 -18.95 -25.12 50.61
N ARG A 148 -18.64 -23.98 51.27
CA ARG A 148 -18.90 -23.59 52.71
C ARG A 148 -18.34 -24.65 53.70
N LEU A 149 -17.50 -24.42 54.73
CA LEU A 149 -17.18 -23.34 55.72
C LEU A 149 -15.72 -23.56 56.25
N ASP A 150 -15.03 -22.75 57.09
CA ASP A 150 -15.02 -21.31 57.50
C ASP A 150 -13.75 -21.01 58.38
N SER A 151 -13.46 -19.73 58.72
CA SER A 151 -12.55 -19.13 59.74
C SER A 151 -11.22 -19.81 60.22
N GLY A 152 -10.11 -19.05 60.19
CA GLY A 152 -8.87 -19.32 60.95
C GLY A 152 -7.74 -18.32 60.64
N GLY A 153 -7.25 -17.55 61.63
CA GLY A 153 -6.43 -16.32 61.41
C GLY A 153 -4.96 -16.34 61.87
N GLY A 154 -4.33 -15.15 61.80
CA GLY A 154 -2.92 -14.85 62.14
C GLY A 154 -2.12 -14.41 60.89
N SER A 155 -1.59 -13.18 60.78
CA SER A 155 -0.40 -12.58 61.46
C SER A 155 0.77 -12.47 60.45
N VAL A 156 1.53 -11.38 60.30
CA VAL A 156 1.64 -10.06 60.97
C VAL A 156 2.30 -9.02 60.03
N GLU A 157 2.21 -7.72 60.38
CA GLU A 157 3.15 -6.58 60.13
C GLU A 157 3.61 -6.19 58.69
N SER A 158 3.95 -4.93 58.35
CA SER A 158 3.85 -3.60 59.00
C SER A 158 3.66 -2.49 57.93
N SER A 159 2.73 -1.54 58.10
CA SER A 159 2.88 -0.16 58.63
C SER A 159 3.45 0.87 57.61
N LEU A 160 2.62 1.76 57.02
CA LEU A 160 2.31 3.18 57.42
C LEU A 160 3.52 4.15 57.34
N GLY A 161 3.37 5.41 56.90
CA GLY A 161 2.15 6.15 56.54
C GLY A 161 2.44 7.48 55.78
N GLU A 162 1.45 8.39 55.77
CA GLU A 162 1.44 9.67 55.03
C GLU A 162 1.87 10.87 55.90
N ASP A 163 2.23 11.98 55.23
CA ASP A 163 2.19 13.43 55.56
C ASP A 163 2.41 13.99 57.00
N ASP A 164 3.24 15.05 57.11
CA ASP A 164 2.84 16.39 57.66
C ASP A 164 3.97 17.47 57.50
N ASP A 165 3.62 18.60 56.87
CA ASP A 165 3.95 20.03 57.12
C ASP A 165 5.38 20.64 57.37
N GLU A 166 5.38 21.96 57.60
CA GLU A 166 6.44 22.96 57.33
C GLU A 166 7.38 23.30 58.51
N ASP A 167 8.55 23.93 58.24
CA ASP A 167 9.00 25.13 59.01
C ASP A 167 10.16 25.92 58.34
N ASP A 168 10.38 27.17 58.78
CA ASP A 168 11.35 28.15 58.23
C ASP A 168 12.81 28.00 58.71
N VAL A 169 13.78 28.36 57.85
CA VAL A 169 15.06 28.99 58.25
C VAL A 169 15.66 29.86 57.15
N GLY A 170 15.65 31.19 57.32
CA GLY A 170 16.43 32.12 56.48
C GLY A 170 17.92 32.21 56.86
N PHE A 171 18.82 32.20 55.86
CA PHE A 171 20.26 32.46 56.06
C PHE A 171 20.91 33.16 54.85
N ASP A 172 21.58 34.30 55.06
CA ASP A 172 22.32 35.04 54.02
C ASP A 172 23.74 34.45 53.83
N GLY A 173 24.18 34.28 52.58
CA GLY A 173 25.26 33.34 52.23
C GLY A 173 25.88 33.51 50.84
N ARG A 174 26.20 34.76 50.46
CA ARG A 174 26.77 35.17 49.16
C ARG A 174 28.02 34.35 48.70
N THR A 175 27.84 33.29 47.90
CA THR A 175 28.98 32.68 47.15
C THR A 175 28.67 32.10 45.76
N VAL A 176 29.58 32.41 44.85
CA VAL A 176 29.61 32.12 43.40
C VAL A 176 29.63 30.62 43.05
N ARG A 177 28.58 30.14 42.35
CA ARG A 177 28.63 29.31 41.10
C ARG A 177 27.24 28.85 40.59
N LYS A 178 26.44 29.76 40.01
CA LYS A 178 25.29 29.33 39.17
C LYS A 178 25.82 28.82 37.83
N GLN A 179 25.97 27.50 37.68
CA GLN A 179 26.48 26.88 36.47
C GLN A 179 25.44 26.92 35.34
N ARG A 180 25.44 28.04 34.60
CA ARG A 180 25.19 28.10 33.15
C ARG A 180 24.08 27.18 32.63
N LEU A 181 22.83 27.39 33.08
CA LEU A 181 21.68 27.07 32.22
C LEU A 181 21.69 28.09 31.10
N GLU A 182 22.22 27.67 29.95
CA GLU A 182 22.55 28.57 28.86
C GLU A 182 21.30 29.01 28.08
N THR A 183 21.44 30.14 27.41
CA THR A 183 20.43 30.81 26.59
C THR A 183 19.61 29.87 25.72
N VAL A 184 18.29 29.94 25.91
CA VAL A 184 17.24 29.38 25.04
C VAL A 184 17.61 29.52 23.56
N ASP A 185 17.67 28.41 22.82
CA ASP A 185 17.61 28.48 21.36
C ASP A 185 16.17 28.74 20.91
N PHE A 186 15.91 29.97 20.49
CA PHE A 186 14.62 30.37 19.94
C PHE A 186 14.35 29.74 18.55
N SER A 187 15.36 29.14 17.90
CA SER A 187 15.25 28.46 16.60
C SER A 187 14.63 27.07 16.70
N GLU A 188 15.15 26.18 17.56
CA GLU A 188 14.60 24.82 17.78
C GLU A 188 13.13 24.86 18.19
N GLY A 189 12.77 25.78 19.09
CA GLY A 189 11.38 25.99 19.47
C GLY A 189 10.48 26.44 18.32
N ALA A 190 11.00 27.11 17.29
CA ALA A 190 10.24 27.46 16.08
C ALA A 190 10.03 26.24 15.16
N ALA A 191 11.08 25.45 14.93
CA ALA A 191 11.02 24.21 14.16
C ALA A 191 10.04 23.20 14.78
N PHE A 192 10.04 23.06 16.11
CA PHE A 192 9.09 22.18 16.81
C PHE A 192 7.63 22.66 16.65
N ARG A 193 7.38 23.97 16.70
CA ARG A 193 6.05 24.55 16.40
C ARG A 193 5.62 24.35 14.94
N GLU A 194 6.56 24.19 14.00
CA GLU A 194 6.26 23.86 12.61
C GLU A 194 5.93 22.38 12.42
N LEU A 195 6.72 21.50 13.04
CA LEU A 195 6.45 20.06 13.08
C LEU A 195 5.06 19.76 13.69
N ALA A 196 4.73 20.36 14.82
CA ALA A 196 3.40 20.21 15.44
C ALA A 196 2.25 20.66 14.52
N ARG A 197 2.40 21.82 13.85
CA ARG A 197 1.42 22.30 12.86
C ARG A 197 1.32 21.41 11.63
N ALA A 198 2.42 20.79 11.18
CA ALA A 198 2.41 19.84 10.09
C ALA A 198 1.68 18.54 10.48
N ILE A 199 1.98 17.98 11.66
CA ILE A 199 1.34 16.75 12.17
C ILE A 199 -0.18 16.93 12.29
N LEU A 200 -0.65 18.05 12.85
CA LEU A 200 -2.09 18.34 12.96
C LEU A 200 -2.76 18.38 11.58
N LYS A 201 -2.18 19.11 10.61
CA LYS A 201 -2.69 19.16 9.23
C LYS A 201 -2.70 17.79 8.54
N PHE A 202 -1.68 16.96 8.76
CA PHE A 202 -1.68 15.58 8.27
C PHE A 202 -2.80 14.75 8.90
N GLY A 203 -3.09 14.95 10.19
CA GLY A 203 -4.24 14.35 10.88
C GLY A 203 -5.58 14.72 10.21
N GLU A 204 -5.87 16.02 10.07
CA GLU A 204 -7.11 16.50 9.43
C GLU A 204 -7.26 16.00 7.97
N ILE A 205 -6.15 15.89 7.23
CA ILE A 205 -6.16 15.40 5.85
C ILE A 205 -6.43 13.89 5.83
N TYR A 206 -5.78 13.12 6.72
CA TYR A 206 -5.98 11.68 6.84
C TYR A 206 -7.41 11.33 7.26
N GLU A 207 -7.98 12.06 8.24
CA GLU A 207 -9.36 11.91 8.68
C GLU A 207 -10.33 12.10 7.51
N ARG A 208 -10.24 13.21 6.77
CA ARG A 208 -11.08 13.48 5.59
C ARG A 208 -10.99 12.38 4.53
N ILE A 209 -9.78 11.83 4.29
CA ILE A 209 -9.57 10.73 3.33
C ILE A 209 -10.24 9.44 3.83
N GLU A 210 -10.05 9.08 5.10
CA GLU A 210 -10.59 7.85 5.67
C GLU A 210 -12.12 7.92 5.80
N SER A 211 -12.71 9.06 6.20
CA SER A 211 -14.15 9.28 6.19
C SER A 211 -14.75 9.15 4.78
N SER A 212 -14.11 9.75 3.76
CA SER A 212 -14.59 9.64 2.38
C SER A 212 -14.51 8.20 1.86
N LYS A 213 -13.44 7.48 2.17
CA LYS A 213 -13.27 6.05 1.89
C LYS A 213 -14.32 5.17 2.57
N GLN A 214 -14.68 5.47 3.82
CA GLN A 214 -15.74 4.76 4.55
C GLN A 214 -17.13 5.03 3.95
N GLN A 215 -17.43 6.28 3.59
CA GLN A 215 -18.68 6.65 2.90
C GLN A 215 -18.82 5.91 1.56
N GLN A 216 -17.75 5.83 0.76
CA GLN A 216 -17.74 5.05 -0.49
C GLN A 216 -17.95 3.56 -0.26
N MET A 217 -17.36 3.00 0.81
CA MET A 217 -17.57 1.59 1.18
C MET A 217 -19.02 1.30 1.57
N MET A 218 -19.64 2.18 2.37
CA MET A 218 -21.05 2.06 2.77
C MET A 218 -22.01 2.16 1.58
N GLU A 219 -21.78 3.09 0.66
CA GLU A 219 -22.64 3.25 -0.53
C GLU A 219 -22.52 2.05 -1.48
N LEU A 220 -21.32 1.49 -1.66
CA LEU A 220 -21.12 0.26 -2.45
C LEU A 220 -21.76 -0.97 -1.79
N GLU A 221 -21.71 -1.09 -0.45
CA GLU A 221 -22.39 -2.17 0.26
C GLU A 221 -23.93 -2.02 0.20
N LYS A 222 -24.45 -0.79 0.33
CA LYS A 222 -25.87 -0.47 0.14
C LYS A 222 -26.35 -0.85 -1.27
N GLN A 223 -25.62 -0.49 -2.32
CA GLN A 223 -25.96 -0.87 -3.70
C GLN A 223 -25.93 -2.39 -3.92
N ARG A 224 -24.93 -3.09 -3.34
CA ARG A 224 -24.86 -4.56 -3.34
C ARG A 224 -26.07 -5.18 -2.62
N LEU A 225 -26.49 -4.62 -1.49
CA LEU A 225 -27.60 -5.14 -0.71
C LEU A 225 -28.95 -4.93 -1.44
N GLU A 226 -29.18 -3.74 -2.00
CA GLU A 226 -30.39 -3.43 -2.75
C GLU A 226 -30.54 -4.34 -3.98
N PHE A 227 -29.47 -4.53 -4.76
CA PHE A 227 -29.48 -5.46 -5.89
C PHE A 227 -29.73 -6.93 -5.47
N THR A 228 -29.22 -7.33 -4.30
CA THR A 228 -29.48 -8.69 -3.76
C THR A 228 -30.96 -8.86 -3.38
N LYS A 229 -31.55 -7.83 -2.77
CA LYS A 229 -32.96 -7.75 -2.38
C LYS A 229 -33.89 -7.70 -3.60
N ASP A 230 -33.56 -6.94 -4.64
CA ASP A 230 -34.33 -6.90 -5.89
C ASP A 230 -34.35 -8.27 -6.59
N LEU A 231 -33.21 -8.96 -6.65
CA LEU A 231 -33.14 -10.32 -7.19
C LEU A 231 -33.94 -11.34 -6.35
N GLU A 232 -34.03 -11.15 -5.03
CA GLU A 232 -34.87 -11.97 -4.17
C GLU A 232 -36.36 -11.67 -4.35
N PHE A 233 -36.74 -10.40 -4.47
CA PHE A 233 -38.11 -9.98 -4.75
C PHE A 233 -38.60 -10.53 -6.09
N GLN A 234 -37.80 -10.41 -7.16
CA GLN A 234 -38.13 -10.99 -8.48
C GLN A 234 -38.30 -12.52 -8.40
N ARG A 235 -37.39 -13.22 -7.70
CA ARG A 235 -37.45 -14.67 -7.49
C ARG A 235 -38.72 -15.09 -6.75
N MET A 236 -39.08 -14.36 -5.69
CA MET A 236 -40.28 -14.61 -4.89
C MET A 236 -41.55 -14.31 -5.68
N ASN A 237 -41.58 -13.24 -6.48
CA ASN A 237 -42.70 -12.92 -7.36
C ASN A 237 -42.95 -14.04 -8.37
N MET A 238 -41.91 -14.50 -9.10
CA MET A 238 -42.03 -15.61 -10.06
C MET A 238 -42.54 -16.91 -9.40
N PHE A 239 -42.07 -17.22 -8.18
CA PHE A 239 -42.54 -18.38 -7.44
C PHE A 239 -44.01 -18.25 -7.03
N MET A 240 -44.42 -17.06 -6.55
CA MET A 240 -45.80 -16.77 -6.15
C MET A 240 -46.76 -16.83 -7.35
N ASP A 241 -46.40 -16.22 -8.49
CA ASP A 241 -47.19 -16.28 -9.73
C ASP A 241 -47.36 -17.72 -10.22
N THR A 242 -46.29 -18.52 -10.17
CA THR A 242 -46.32 -19.95 -10.55
C THR A 242 -47.25 -20.76 -9.63
N GLN A 243 -47.18 -20.54 -8.31
CA GLN A 243 -48.09 -21.19 -7.34
C GLN A 243 -49.55 -20.81 -7.60
N LEU A 244 -49.82 -19.52 -7.84
CA LEU A 244 -51.16 -18.99 -8.05
C LEU A 244 -51.76 -19.48 -9.38
N GLU A 245 -50.96 -19.61 -10.44
CA GLU A 245 -51.37 -20.26 -11.69
C GLU A 245 -51.69 -21.74 -11.49
N VAL A 246 -50.84 -22.49 -10.77
CA VAL A 246 -51.09 -23.89 -10.43
C VAL A 246 -52.36 -24.07 -9.58
N GLU A 247 -52.67 -23.14 -8.66
CA GLU A 247 -53.94 -23.14 -7.92
C GLU A 247 -55.15 -22.82 -8.82
N ARG A 248 -55.02 -21.86 -9.75
CA ARG A 248 -56.07 -21.57 -10.74
C ARG A 248 -56.37 -22.79 -11.60
N MET A 249 -55.35 -23.51 -12.05
CA MET A 249 -55.49 -24.75 -12.84
C MET A 249 -56.13 -25.90 -12.03
N LYS A 250 -55.99 -25.90 -10.70
CA LYS A 250 -56.63 -26.89 -9.80
C LYS A 250 -58.10 -26.61 -9.49
N ARG A 251 -58.65 -25.45 -9.85
CA ARG A 251 -60.10 -25.16 -9.68
C ARG A 251 -60.90 -25.76 -10.84
N PRO A 252 -61.82 -26.71 -10.59
CA PRO A 252 -62.57 -27.36 -11.67
C PRO A 252 -63.61 -26.42 -12.30
N LYS A 253 -63.72 -26.46 -13.63
CA LYS A 253 -64.76 -25.74 -14.39
C LYS A 253 -66.12 -26.46 -14.30
N TYR A 254 -66.83 -26.29 -13.18
CA TYR A 254 -68.22 -26.73 -13.04
C TYR A 254 -69.21 -25.57 -13.21
N ALA A 255 -69.45 -25.18 -14.47
CA ALA A 255 -70.61 -24.41 -14.89
C ALA A 255 -70.88 -24.65 -16.39
N ASN A 256 -72.13 -24.96 -16.75
CA ASN A 256 -72.70 -25.14 -18.10
C ASN A 256 -72.57 -26.51 -18.79
N THR A 257 -73.28 -27.51 -18.27
CA THR A 257 -74.18 -28.36 -19.09
C THR A 257 -75.47 -28.62 -18.30
N SER A 258 -76.47 -27.77 -18.51
CA SER A 258 -77.81 -27.89 -17.92
C SER A 258 -78.85 -27.61 -19.00
N SER A 259 -79.88 -28.46 -19.06
CA SER A 259 -80.74 -28.73 -20.24
C SER A 259 -80.10 -29.66 -21.27
#